data_AF-A0A4R3Z7F1-F1
#
_entry.id   AF-A0A4R3Z7F1-F1
#
_cell.length_a   1.000
_cell.length_b   1.000
_cell.length_c   1.000
_cell.angle_alpha   90.00
_cell.angle_beta   90.00
_cell.angle_gamma   90.00
#
_symmetry.space_group_name_H-M   'P 1'
#
loop_
_entity.id
_entity.type
_entity.pdbx_description
1 polymer ?
#
loop_
_entity_poly.entity_id
_entity_poly.type
_entity_poly.pdbx_seq_one_letter_code
_entity_poly.pdbx_strand_id
1 'polypeptide(L)'
;MIIDLPGVGESEQRDEEYTALYRRILPELDLVLWVIKADDRALSVDEHFYRKVMLEYQHRVLFVVNQADKAEPCHQWNTTSNTPSHGQQSTIEAKRSAVQQLFLPHHPVCVVSARTGWGLDMDSREAAHSASACVE
;
A
#
# COMPACT_ATOMS: atom_id res chain seq x y z
N MET A 1 -7.48 -10.49 -14.23
CA MET A 1 -8.69 -10.51 -13.36
C MET A 1 -8.32 -9.81 -12.07
N ILE A 2 -9.17 -8.93 -11.53
CA ILE A 2 -8.93 -8.28 -10.24
C ILE A 2 -9.80 -8.97 -9.20
N ILE A 3 -9.21 -9.35 -8.07
CA ILE A 3 -9.92 -9.91 -6.92
C ILE A 3 -9.78 -8.93 -5.77
N ASP A 4 -10.90 -8.52 -5.19
CA ASP A 4 -10.91 -7.72 -3.97
C ASP A 4 -10.93 -8.66 -2.76
N LEU A 5 -9.97 -8.49 -1.86
CA LEU A 5 -9.85 -9.27 -0.62
C LEU A 5 -10.31 -8.40 0.56
N PRO A 6 -10.92 -9.01 1.60
CA PRO A 6 -11.34 -8.25 2.76
C PRO A 6 -10.13 -7.61 3.47
N GLY A 7 -10.33 -6.40 3.97
CA GLY A 7 -9.34 -5.68 4.77
C GLY A 7 -9.12 -6.36 6.12
N VAL A 8 -7.92 -6.19 6.67
CA VAL A 8 -7.50 -6.81 7.94
C VAL A 8 -7.69 -5.83 9.10
N GLY A 9 -7.80 -6.36 10.32
CA GLY A 9 -7.83 -5.54 11.53
C GLY A 9 -9.21 -5.11 12.03
N GLU A 10 -10.26 -5.78 11.56
CA GLU A 10 -11.62 -5.55 12.05
C GLU A 10 -11.86 -6.27 13.39
N SER A 11 -11.38 -7.51 13.53
CA SER A 11 -11.30 -8.27 14.77
C SER A 11 -10.40 -9.49 14.59
N GLU A 12 -9.87 -10.04 15.70
CA GLU A 12 -9.03 -11.26 15.64
C GLU A 12 -9.76 -12.44 14.99
N GLN A 13 -11.06 -12.63 15.31
CA GLN A 13 -11.86 -13.70 14.71
C GLN A 13 -11.99 -13.54 13.18
N ARG A 14 -12.23 -12.32 12.71
CA ARG A 14 -12.30 -12.03 11.26
C ARG A 14 -10.95 -12.26 10.59
N ASP A 15 -9.86 -11.87 11.26
CA ASP A 15 -8.50 -12.06 10.73
C ASP A 15 -8.13 -13.55 10.59
N GLU A 16 -8.65 -14.44 11.44
CA GLU A 16 -8.50 -15.90 11.27
C GLU A 16 -9.25 -16.42 10.04
N GLU A 17 -10.51 -16.01 9.87
CA GLU A 17 -11.31 -16.36 8.69
C GLU A 17 -10.65 -15.84 7.40
N TYR A 18 -10.15 -14.60 7.43
CA TYR A 18 -9.44 -13.99 6.32
C TYR A 18 -8.10 -14.67 6.05
N THR A 19 -7.37 -15.11 7.07
CA THR A 19 -6.12 -15.88 6.89
C THR A 19 -6.36 -17.11 6.02
N ALA A 20 -7.44 -17.87 6.27
CA ALA A 20 -7.78 -19.05 5.47
C ALA A 20 -8.16 -18.68 4.03
N LEU A 21 -8.91 -17.59 3.84
CA LEU A 21 -9.29 -17.08 2.52
C LEU A 21 -8.06 -16.66 1.70
N TYR A 22 -7.16 -15.88 2.31
CA TYR A 22 -5.93 -15.41 1.67
C TYR A 22 -5.06 -16.60 1.24
N ARG A 23 -4.81 -17.57 2.13
CA ARG A 23 -3.99 -18.76 1.81
C ARG A 23 -4.53 -19.58 0.63
N ARG A 24 -5.85 -19.59 0.43
CA ARG A 24 -6.46 -20.28 -0.71
C ARG A 24 -6.24 -19.52 -2.02
N ILE A 25 -6.31 -18.19 -2.00
CA ILE A 25 -6.29 -17.36 -3.20
C ILE A 25 -4.87 -16.97 -3.63
N LEU A 26 -3.98 -16.68 -2.68
CA LEU A 26 -2.61 -16.21 -2.93
C LEU A 26 -1.80 -17.07 -3.92
N PRO A 27 -1.89 -18.42 -3.92
CA PRO A 27 -1.19 -19.24 -4.90
C PRO A 27 -1.53 -18.92 -6.36
N GLU A 28 -2.75 -18.44 -6.62
CA GLU A 28 -3.27 -18.12 -7.96
C GLU A 28 -2.97 -16.68 -8.39
N LEU A 29 -2.40 -15.85 -7.51
CA LEU A 29 -2.14 -14.44 -7.79
C LEU A 29 -0.72 -14.20 -8.29
N ASP A 30 -0.61 -13.41 -9.35
CA ASP A 30 0.66 -12.93 -9.89
C ASP A 30 1.18 -11.68 -9.16
N LEU A 31 0.27 -10.83 -8.67
CA LEU A 31 0.56 -9.57 -7.99
C LEU A 31 -0.48 -9.29 -6.91
N VAL A 32 -0.04 -8.75 -5.78
CA VAL A 32 -0.88 -8.29 -4.67
C VAL A 32 -0.61 -6.82 -4.42
N LEU A 33 -1.65 -5.99 -4.44
CA LEU A 33 -1.56 -4.59 -4.05
C LEU A 33 -1.90 -4.48 -2.55
N TRP A 34 -0.91 -4.15 -1.73
CA TRP A 34 -1.12 -3.91 -0.30
C TRP A 34 -1.36 -2.42 -0.06
N VAL A 35 -2.62 -2.04 0.11
CA VAL A 35 -3.04 -0.63 0.15
C VAL A 35 -3.10 -0.11 1.58
N ILE A 36 -2.26 0.88 1.90
CA ILE A 36 -2.19 1.55 3.21
C ILE A 36 -2.70 2.99 3.04
N LYS A 37 -3.46 3.52 4.00
CA LYS A 37 -3.90 4.92 3.94
C LYS A 37 -2.83 5.86 4.50
N ALA A 38 -2.64 7.00 3.83
CA ALA A 38 -1.68 8.02 4.25
C ALA A 38 -2.09 8.72 5.56
N ASP A 39 -3.39 8.81 5.85
CA ASP A 39 -3.97 9.47 7.02
C ASP A 39 -4.13 8.56 8.25
N ASP A 40 -4.06 7.24 8.05
CA ASP A 40 -4.07 6.28 9.16
C ASP A 40 -2.75 6.37 9.94
N ARG A 41 -2.80 6.21 11.26
CA ARG A 41 -1.60 6.21 12.12
C ARG A 41 -1.19 4.80 12.55
N ALA A 42 -2.09 3.83 12.49
CA ALA A 42 -1.79 2.46 12.87
C ALA A 42 -1.25 1.68 11.67
N LEU A 43 -0.09 1.03 11.85
CA LEU A 43 0.46 0.05 10.90
C LEU A 43 0.71 -1.32 11.57
N SER A 44 0.53 -1.41 12.89
CA SER A 44 0.86 -2.61 13.65
C SER A 44 -0.05 -3.79 13.31
N VAL A 45 -1.32 -3.53 13.02
CA VAL A 45 -2.28 -4.57 12.65
C VAL A 45 -1.96 -5.11 11.24
N ASP A 46 -1.71 -4.21 10.29
CA ASP A 46 -1.21 -4.56 8.96
C ASP A 46 0.10 -5.36 9.04
N GLU A 47 1.06 -4.90 9.84
CA GLU A 47 2.36 -5.56 10.00
C GLU A 47 2.20 -6.97 10.57
N HIS A 48 1.38 -7.13 11.61
CA HIS A 48 1.14 -8.42 12.22
C HIS A 48 0.52 -9.41 11.23
N PHE A 49 -0.53 -8.99 10.51
CA PHE A 49 -1.17 -9.84 9.53
C PHE A 49 -0.25 -10.15 8.35
N TYR A 50 0.46 -9.15 7.84
CA TYR A 50 1.41 -9.30 6.74
C TYR A 50 2.48 -10.34 7.08
N ARG A 51 3.11 -10.24 8.25
CA ARG A 51 4.12 -11.21 8.70
C ARG A 51 3.53 -12.61 8.91
N LYS A 52 2.25 -12.73 9.25
CA LYS A 52 1.58 -14.02 9.45
C LYS A 52 1.22 -14.73 8.14
N VAL A 53 0.87 -13.98 7.08
CA VAL A 53 0.22 -14.54 5.88
C VAL A 53 1.02 -14.32 4.60
N MET A 54 1.75 -13.22 4.48
CA MET A 54 2.30 -12.76 3.20
C MET A 54 3.78 -13.07 3.01
N LEU A 55 4.51 -13.56 4.02
CA LEU A 55 5.97 -13.75 3.93
C LEU A 55 6.40 -14.65 2.76
N GLU A 56 5.65 -15.70 2.44
CA GLU A 56 5.93 -16.60 1.30
C GLU A 56 5.69 -15.91 -0.07
N TYR A 57 4.86 -14.87 -0.09
CA TYR A 57 4.42 -14.16 -1.30
C TYR A 57 5.00 -12.75 -1.39
N GLN A 58 5.92 -12.36 -0.50
CA GLN A 58 6.43 -10.98 -0.37
C GLN A 58 7.00 -10.38 -1.67
N HIS A 59 7.55 -11.22 -2.55
CA HIS A 59 8.07 -10.81 -3.87
C HIS A 59 6.97 -10.39 -4.85
N ARG A 60 5.71 -10.79 -4.59
CA ARG A 60 4.52 -10.43 -5.38
C ARG A 60 3.78 -9.23 -4.80
N VAL A 61 4.26 -8.63 -3.72
CA VAL A 61 3.54 -7.55 -3.03
C VAL A 61 4.08 -6.19 -3.44
N LEU A 62 3.21 -5.37 -4.01
CA LEU A 62 3.44 -3.94 -4.21
C LEU A 62 2.69 -3.15 -3.14
N PHE A 63 3.43 -2.42 -2.32
CA PHE A 63 2.84 -1.53 -1.32
C PHE A 63 2.42 -0.21 -1.94
N VAL A 64 1.19 0.21 -1.63
CA VAL A 64 0.60 1.45 -2.14
C VAL A 64 0.08 2.28 -0.97
N VAL A 65 0.72 3.41 -0.71
CA VAL A 65 0.21 4.44 0.21
C VAL A 65 -0.83 5.28 -0.56
N ASN A 66 -2.11 5.01 -0.32
CA ASN A 66 -3.22 5.71 -0.95
C ASN A 66 -3.75 6.86 -0.06
N GLN A 67 -4.63 7.67 -0.62
CA GLN A 67 -5.25 8.84 0.03
C GLN A 67 -4.22 9.92 0.42
N ALA A 68 -3.18 10.11 -0.41
CA ALA A 68 -2.21 11.19 -0.24
C ALA A 68 -2.87 12.58 -0.12
N ASP A 69 -4.04 12.78 -0.75
CA ASP A 69 -4.84 14.00 -0.65
C ASP A 69 -5.33 14.32 0.77
N LYS A 70 -5.36 13.32 1.64
CA LYS A 70 -5.79 13.42 3.03
C LYS A 70 -4.66 13.44 4.04
N ALA A 71 -3.40 13.37 3.60
CA ALA A 71 -2.26 13.45 4.51
C ALA A 71 -2.32 14.74 5.34
N GLU A 72 -1.84 14.67 6.58
CA GLU A 72 -1.74 15.85 7.45
C GLU A 72 -0.63 16.80 6.95
N PRO A 73 -0.82 18.13 7.02
CA PRO A 73 -2.00 18.81 7.52
C PRO A 73 -3.21 18.68 6.59
N CYS A 74 -4.38 18.35 7.16
CA CYS A 74 -5.63 18.17 6.41
C CYS A 74 -5.99 19.41 5.57
N HIS A 75 -6.67 19.16 4.45
CA HIS A 75 -7.24 20.18 3.55
C HIS A 75 -6.23 21.15 2.92
N GLN A 76 -4.93 20.84 2.92
CA GLN A 76 -3.91 21.67 2.26
C GLN A 76 -3.58 21.23 0.82
N TRP A 77 -4.30 20.25 0.29
CA TRP A 77 -4.09 19.78 -1.08
C TRP A 77 -4.28 20.92 -2.09
N ASN A 78 -3.32 21.10 -3.00
CA ASN A 78 -3.46 22.10 -4.04
C ASN A 78 -4.34 21.54 -5.17
N THR A 79 -5.58 22.03 -5.25
CA THR A 79 -6.55 21.60 -6.27
C THR A 79 -6.23 22.10 -7.67
N THR A 80 -5.45 23.17 -7.81
CA THR A 80 -5.10 23.76 -9.11
C THR A 80 -3.95 22.99 -9.76
N SER A 81 -2.89 22.69 -9.01
CA SER A 81 -1.76 21.90 -9.50
C SER A 81 -1.95 20.38 -9.32
N ASN A 82 -2.99 19.96 -8.60
CA ASN A 82 -3.23 18.58 -8.19
C ASN A 82 -2.02 17.95 -7.49
N THR A 83 -1.47 18.62 -6.48
CA THR A 83 -0.29 18.16 -5.75
C THR A 83 -0.44 18.37 -4.24
N PRO A 84 0.26 17.57 -3.41
CA PRO A 84 0.31 17.81 -1.97
C PRO A 84 0.95 19.17 -1.65
N SER A 85 0.57 19.75 -0.49
CA SER A 85 1.34 20.84 0.11
C SER A 85 2.70 20.34 0.63
N HIS A 86 3.62 21.25 0.95
CA HIS A 86 4.89 20.89 1.59
C HIS A 86 4.69 20.13 2.92
N GLY A 87 3.67 20.52 3.70
CA GLY A 87 3.34 19.83 4.95
C GLY A 87 2.85 18.40 4.69
N GLN A 88 1.93 18.24 3.73
CA GLN A 88 1.43 16.93 3.33
C GLN A 88 2.54 16.05 2.77
N GLN A 89 3.44 16.60 1.96
CA GLN A 89 4.60 15.90 1.41
C GLN A 89 5.49 15.31 2.52
N SER A 90 5.68 16.06 3.61
CA SER A 90 6.49 15.59 4.75
C SER A 90 5.82 14.40 5.46
N THR A 91 4.50 14.44 5.66
CA THR A 91 3.73 13.32 6.24
C THR A 91 3.72 12.11 5.32
N ILE A 92 3.53 12.32 4.02
CA ILE A 92 3.58 11.29 2.99
C ILE A 92 4.93 10.58 3.03
N GLU A 93 6.04 11.32 3.05
CA GLU A 93 7.38 10.75 3.06
C GLU A 93 7.66 9.99 4.36
N ALA A 94 7.23 10.52 5.51
CA ALA A 94 7.32 9.81 6.77
C ALA A 94 6.53 8.48 6.76
N LYS A 95 5.33 8.48 6.16
CA LYS A 95 4.52 7.27 5.98
C LYS A 95 5.22 6.27 5.05
N ARG A 96 5.76 6.73 3.92
CA ARG A 96 6.51 5.90 2.96
C ARG A 96 7.71 5.24 3.64
N SER A 97 8.49 6.01 4.39
CA SER A 97 9.64 5.52 5.16
C SER A 97 9.23 4.48 6.21
N ALA A 98 8.13 4.71 6.94
CA ALA A 98 7.61 3.74 7.90
C ALA A 98 7.21 2.42 7.23
N VAL A 99 6.56 2.47 6.06
CA VAL A 99 6.21 1.26 5.30
C VAL A 99 7.47 0.53 4.84
N GLN A 100 8.47 1.25 4.33
CA GLN A 100 9.75 0.66 3.93
C GLN A 100 10.44 -0.06 5.10
N GLN A 101 10.45 0.54 6.28
CA GLN A 101 11.13 -0.03 7.46
C GLN A 101 10.39 -1.21 8.07
N LEU A 102 9.06 -1.18 8.14
CA LEU A 102 8.25 -2.21 8.80
C LEU A 102 8.07 -3.45 7.94
N PHE A 103 7.83 -3.25 6.64
CA PHE A 103 7.45 -4.34 5.73
C PHE A 103 8.61 -4.84 4.85
N LEU A 104 9.71 -4.08 4.75
CA LEU A 104 10.89 -4.39 3.94
C LEU A 104 10.50 -4.85 2.52
N PRO A 105 9.76 -4.02 1.77
CA PRO A 105 9.19 -4.42 0.49
C PRO A 105 10.27 -4.68 -0.56
N HIS A 106 10.02 -5.64 -1.46
CA HIS A 106 10.90 -5.92 -2.61
C HIS A 106 10.74 -4.90 -3.73
N HIS A 107 9.57 -4.26 -3.81
CA HIS A 107 9.25 -3.24 -4.79
C HIS A 107 9.23 -1.85 -4.17
N PRO A 108 9.47 -0.78 -4.94
CA PRO A 108 9.29 0.60 -4.46
C PRO A 108 7.87 0.80 -3.90
N VAL A 109 7.78 1.49 -2.76
CA VAL A 109 6.48 1.89 -2.22
C VAL A 109 5.92 3.03 -3.07
N CYS A 110 4.75 2.81 -3.66
CA CYS A 110 4.01 3.81 -4.41
C CYS A 110 3.22 4.71 -3.46
N VAL A 111 3.05 5.98 -3.80
CA VAL A 111 2.21 6.93 -3.10
C VAL A 111 1.25 7.59 -4.08
N VAL A 112 -0.05 7.43 -3.85
CA VAL A 112 -1.08 7.88 -4.77
C VAL A 112 -2.25 8.55 -4.05
N SER A 113 -3.03 9.33 -4.81
CA SER A 113 -4.41 9.62 -4.48
C SER A 113 -5.31 9.07 -5.59
N ALA A 114 -5.96 7.93 -5.32
CA ALA A 114 -6.94 7.37 -6.26
C ALA A 114 -8.10 8.34 -6.53
N ARG A 115 -8.42 9.23 -5.57
CA ARG A 115 -9.49 10.23 -5.70
C ARG A 115 -9.13 11.33 -6.70
N THR A 116 -7.89 11.81 -6.68
CA THR A 116 -7.47 12.94 -7.53
C THR A 116 -6.67 12.52 -8.76
N GLY A 117 -6.34 11.23 -8.87
CA GLY A 117 -5.49 10.68 -9.92
C GLY A 117 -3.99 10.98 -9.72
N TRP A 118 -3.61 11.69 -8.67
CA TRP A 118 -2.21 12.03 -8.42
C TRP A 118 -1.39 10.77 -8.09
N GLY A 119 -0.18 10.69 -8.64
CA GLY A 119 0.75 9.57 -8.46
C GLY A 119 0.46 8.35 -9.34
N LEU A 120 -0.75 8.21 -9.90
CA LEU A 120 -1.11 7.02 -10.69
C LEU A 120 -0.29 6.86 -11.99
N ASP A 121 0.11 7.96 -12.63
CA ASP A 121 0.89 7.93 -13.88
C ASP A 121 2.40 7.91 -13.67
N MET A 122 2.88 8.39 -12.52
CA MET A 122 4.32 8.46 -12.21
C MET A 122 4.79 7.18 -11.53
N ASP A 123 4.04 6.65 -10.56
CA ASP A 123 4.39 5.42 -9.87
C ASP A 123 4.09 4.17 -10.69
N SER A 124 3.17 4.23 -11.66
CA SER A 124 2.92 3.10 -12.56
C SER A 124 4.13 2.78 -13.45
N ARG A 125 4.93 3.77 -13.83
CA ARG A 125 6.17 3.55 -14.59
C ARG A 125 7.28 2.97 -13.72
N GLU A 126 7.40 3.42 -12.47
CA GLU A 126 8.43 2.94 -11.54
C GLU A 126 8.09 1.53 -11.04
N ALA A 127 6.82 1.28 -10.68
CA ALA A 127 6.31 -0.04 -10.32
C ALA A 127 6.39 -1.04 -11.49
N ALA A 128 6.08 -0.62 -12.72
CA ALA A 128 6.20 -1.49 -13.89
C ALA A 128 7.66 -1.84 -14.23
N HIS A 129 8.60 -0.90 -14.09
CA HIS A 129 10.02 -1.20 -14.29
C HIS A 129 10.58 -2.13 -13.19
N SER A 130 10.23 -1.91 -11.92
CA SER A 130 10.67 -2.78 -10.83
C SER A 130 10.05 -4.18 -10.89
N ALA A 131 8.75 -4.30 -11.21
CA ALA A 131 8.10 -5.59 -11.39
C ALA A 131 8.70 -6.39 -12.55
N SER A 132 9.11 -5.72 -13.64
CA SER A 132 9.77 -6.39 -14.77
C SER A 132 11.21 -6.82 -14.48
N ALA A 133 11.93 -6.12 -13.60
CA ALA A 133 13.33 -6.42 -13.27
C ALA A 133 13.51 -7.58 -12.27
N CYS A 134 12.47 -7.92 -11.48
CA CYS A 134 12.51 -9.05 -10.55
C CYS A 134 12.13 -10.40 -11.19
N VAL A 135 11.80 -10.42 -12.49
CA VAL A 135 11.40 -11.63 -13.24
C VAL A 135 12.57 -12.23 -14.04
N GLU A 136 13.75 -11.62 -14.00
CA GLU A 136 15.00 -12.15 -14.59
C GLU A 136 15.91 -12.80 -13.52
#